data_AF-A0A259NPC7-F1
#
_entry.id   AF-A0A259NPC7-F1
#
_cell.length_a   1.000
_cell.length_b   1.000
_cell.length_c   1.000
_cell.angle_alpha   90.00
_cell.angle_beta   90.00
_cell.angle_gamma   90.00
#
_symmetry.space_group_name_H-M   'P 1'
#
loop_
_entity.id
_entity.type
_entity.pdbx_description
1 polymer ?
#
loop_
_entity_poly.entity_id
_entity_poly.type
_entity_poly.pdbx_seq_one_letter_code
_entity_poly.pdbx_strand_id
1 'polypeptide(L)'
;MLLLGLNLLTSCAMVSVSNVDSRDYVKQRRGDVLTTGELSLYTGTVLQILGQDESSCRRQAAQCAEMLTTAMGLTSEQRLSTMAELWLYQALWYAKPRHKDLLAEIDAYLMSARYAYAYLFYSGVAPYNRLFTDRQTQVRDYYNFAVQQAATLLFAQSQRRWLQDPDVRLQTQNWQVRSLLQHQRFRQQALPQQLLAASSLSFQGLRNQYRRDGLGAELVAVGPDASVARNERGFSELPVPVVTALLSFDGTTLDEVLASDQATLHLVDPLQQREVRIAGNPIPLA
;
A
#
# COMPACT_ATOMS: atom_id res chain seq x y z
N MET A 1 -3.71 -4.80 -68.02
CA MET A 1 -4.25 -3.94 -66.95
C MET A 1 -4.51 -4.81 -65.73
N LEU A 2 -3.62 -4.80 -64.74
CA LEU A 2 -3.82 -5.46 -63.45
C LEU A 2 -4.76 -4.57 -62.60
N LEU A 3 -5.96 -5.07 -62.27
CA LEU A 3 -6.85 -4.44 -61.30
C LEU A 3 -6.41 -4.83 -59.89
N LEU A 4 -5.71 -3.93 -59.20
CA LEU A 4 -5.47 -4.00 -57.75
C LEU A 4 -6.76 -3.57 -57.03
N GLY A 5 -7.48 -4.52 -56.44
CA GLY A 5 -8.59 -4.24 -55.52
C GLY A 5 -8.06 -3.86 -54.13
N LEU A 6 -8.17 -2.58 -53.76
CA LEU A 6 -7.99 -2.11 -52.39
C LEU A 6 -9.16 -2.58 -51.52
N ASN A 7 -8.91 -3.54 -50.63
CA ASN A 7 -9.84 -3.90 -49.56
C ASN A 7 -9.57 -3.00 -48.34
N LEU A 8 -10.40 -1.96 -48.19
CA LEU A 8 -10.49 -1.14 -46.98
C LEU A 8 -11.31 -1.91 -45.93
N LEU A 9 -10.63 -2.65 -45.05
CA LEU A 9 -11.28 -3.25 -43.88
C LEU A 9 -11.44 -2.18 -42.79
N THR A 10 -12.64 -1.61 -42.70
CA THR A 10 -13.07 -0.81 -41.56
C THR A 10 -13.51 -1.74 -40.43
N SER A 11 -12.69 -1.94 -39.40
CA SER A 11 -13.12 -2.66 -38.20
C SER A 11 -13.94 -1.72 -37.30
N CYS A 12 -15.26 -1.78 -37.43
CA CYS A 12 -16.14 -1.27 -36.39
C CYS A 12 -16.09 -2.25 -35.21
N ALA A 13 -15.44 -1.87 -34.11
CA ALA A 13 -15.52 -2.64 -32.87
C ALA A 13 -16.97 -2.58 -32.36
N MET A 14 -17.69 -3.70 -32.48
CA MET A 14 -19.06 -3.82 -31.99
C MET A 14 -19.03 -3.84 -30.45
N VAL A 15 -19.57 -2.80 -29.81
CA VAL A 15 -19.75 -2.76 -28.36
C VAL A 15 -21.14 -3.31 -28.04
N SER A 16 -21.20 -4.43 -27.32
CA SER A 16 -22.45 -5.03 -26.85
C SER A 16 -22.77 -4.54 -25.44
N VAL A 17 -24.05 -4.24 -25.18
CA VAL A 17 -24.54 -3.86 -23.85
C VAL A 17 -25.23 -5.08 -23.24
N SER A 18 -24.83 -5.47 -22.03
CA SER A 18 -25.49 -6.52 -21.25
C SER A 18 -26.00 -5.98 -19.92
N ASN A 19 -27.09 -6.57 -19.41
CA ASN A 19 -27.55 -6.29 -18.05
C ASN A 19 -26.61 -6.94 -17.04
N VAL A 20 -26.12 -6.16 -16.08
CA VAL A 20 -25.30 -6.63 -14.95
C VAL A 20 -26.14 -6.55 -13.68
N ASP A 21 -26.12 -7.61 -12.86
CA ASP A 21 -26.82 -7.61 -11.56
C ASP A 21 -26.26 -6.51 -10.64
N SER A 22 -27.12 -5.91 -9.81
CA SER A 22 -26.69 -4.80 -8.92
C SER A 22 -25.61 -5.21 -7.93
N ARG A 23 -25.61 -6.46 -7.44
CA ARG A 23 -24.56 -6.97 -6.53
C ARG A 23 -23.26 -7.18 -7.28
N ASP A 24 -23.32 -7.70 -8.50
CA ASP A 24 -22.15 -7.88 -9.35
C ASP A 24 -21.55 -6.53 -9.74
N TYR A 25 -22.37 -5.53 -10.06
CA TYR A 25 -21.91 -4.16 -10.30
C TYR A 25 -21.16 -3.58 -9.09
N VAL A 26 -21.71 -3.71 -7.88
CA VAL A 26 -21.03 -3.22 -6.66
C VAL A 26 -19.73 -3.98 -6.39
N LYS A 27 -19.74 -5.31 -6.58
CA LYS A 27 -18.54 -6.15 -6.44
C LYS A 27 -17.46 -5.75 -7.44
N GLN A 28 -17.83 -5.46 -8.68
CA GLN A 28 -16.90 -5.05 -9.72
C GLN A 28 -16.34 -3.65 -9.44
N ARG A 29 -17.19 -2.72 -8.99
CA ARG A 29 -16.80 -1.35 -8.67
C ARG A 29 -15.89 -1.25 -7.45
N ARG A 30 -16.09 -2.10 -6.45
CA ARG A 30 -15.27 -2.15 -5.23
C ARG A 30 -14.13 -3.16 -5.30
N GLY A 31 -14.13 -4.01 -6.34
CA GLY A 31 -13.15 -5.06 -6.52
C GLY A 31 -11.79 -4.51 -6.92
N ASP A 32 -10.77 -5.06 -6.28
CA ASP A 32 -9.36 -4.73 -6.50
C ASP A 32 -8.45 -5.83 -5.95
N VAL A 33 -7.14 -5.58 -6.05
CA VAL A 33 -6.12 -6.57 -5.67
C VAL A 33 -6.23 -7.03 -4.21
N LEU A 34 -6.72 -6.19 -3.29
CA LEU A 34 -6.86 -6.55 -1.88
C LEU A 34 -8.15 -7.33 -1.59
N THR A 35 -9.19 -7.13 -2.39
CA THR A 35 -10.53 -7.69 -2.14
C THR A 35 -10.84 -8.91 -3.01
N THR A 36 -10.48 -8.88 -4.30
CA THR A 36 -10.74 -9.96 -5.27
C THR A 36 -9.46 -10.70 -5.68
N GLY A 37 -8.29 -10.12 -5.43
CA GLY A 37 -7.00 -10.63 -5.91
C GLY A 37 -6.72 -10.30 -7.39
N GLU A 38 -7.62 -9.57 -8.04
CA GLU A 38 -7.52 -9.15 -9.44
C GLU A 38 -7.36 -7.63 -9.53
N LEU A 39 -6.88 -7.11 -10.67
CA LEU A 39 -6.78 -5.67 -10.87
C LEU A 39 -8.18 -5.03 -10.90
N SER A 40 -8.28 -3.82 -10.34
CA SER A 40 -9.52 -3.05 -10.33
C SER A 40 -9.94 -2.65 -11.74
N LEU A 41 -11.24 -2.38 -11.92
CA LEU A 41 -11.75 -1.81 -13.17
C LEU A 41 -11.08 -0.50 -13.57
N TYR A 42 -10.68 0.29 -12.58
CA TYR A 42 -9.98 1.55 -12.81
C TYR A 42 -8.65 1.31 -13.51
N THR A 43 -7.85 0.38 -12.97
CA THR A 43 -6.58 -0.04 -13.58
C THR A 43 -6.83 -0.66 -14.95
N GLY A 44 -7.81 -1.56 -15.10
CA GLY A 44 -8.17 -2.14 -16.39
C GLY A 44 -8.51 -1.08 -17.45
N THR A 45 -9.25 -0.04 -17.08
CA THR A 45 -9.59 1.08 -17.99
C THR A 45 -8.34 1.86 -18.41
N VAL A 46 -7.42 2.15 -17.47
CA VAL A 46 -6.15 2.82 -17.79
C VAL A 46 -5.30 1.98 -18.74
N LEU A 47 -5.23 0.66 -18.52
CA LEU A 47 -4.50 -0.25 -19.40
C LEU A 47 -5.12 -0.28 -20.80
N GLN A 48 -6.45 -0.30 -20.91
CA GLN A 48 -7.16 -0.23 -22.20
C GLN A 48 -6.89 1.07 -22.96
N ILE A 49 -6.86 2.22 -22.28
CA ILE A 49 -6.50 3.53 -22.89
C ILE A 49 -5.12 3.46 -23.56
N LEU A 50 -4.20 2.71 -22.97
CA LEU A 50 -2.83 2.53 -23.47
C LEU A 50 -2.67 1.34 -24.44
N GLY A 51 -3.77 0.68 -24.81
CA GLY A 51 -3.74 -0.52 -25.65
C GLY A 51 -3.01 -1.71 -25.01
N GLN A 52 -2.90 -1.75 -23.68
CA GLN A 52 -2.23 -2.82 -22.95
C GLN A 52 -3.22 -3.93 -22.59
N ASP A 53 -2.83 -5.17 -22.85
CA ASP A 53 -3.57 -6.33 -22.40
C ASP A 53 -3.37 -6.54 -20.89
N GLU A 54 -4.48 -6.59 -20.13
CA GLU A 54 -4.44 -6.75 -18.68
C GLU A 54 -3.76 -8.06 -18.26
N SER A 55 -3.99 -9.16 -19.00
CA SER A 55 -3.40 -10.46 -18.66
C SER A 55 -1.88 -10.46 -18.81
N SER A 56 -1.37 -9.80 -19.85
CA SER A 56 0.05 -9.58 -20.08
C SER A 56 0.65 -8.68 -18.99
N CYS A 57 -0.03 -7.58 -18.67
CA CYS A 57 0.37 -6.65 -17.62
C CYS A 57 0.46 -7.35 -16.25
N ARG A 58 -0.50 -8.19 -15.87
CA ARG A 58 -0.46 -8.97 -14.62
C ARG A 58 0.73 -9.92 -14.53
N ARG A 59 1.18 -10.52 -15.64
CA ARG A 59 2.37 -11.39 -15.64
C ARG A 59 3.67 -10.61 -15.42
N GLN A 60 3.68 -9.33 -15.76
CA GLN A 60 4.86 -8.47 -15.72
C GLN A 60 4.50 -7.13 -15.05
N ALA A 61 3.88 -7.19 -13.87
CA ALA A 61 3.22 -6.03 -13.27
C ALA A 61 4.19 -4.88 -12.97
N ALA A 62 5.40 -5.18 -12.49
CA ALA A 62 6.47 -4.19 -12.31
C ALA A 62 6.82 -3.47 -13.63
N GLN A 63 7.06 -4.22 -14.71
CA GLN A 63 7.41 -3.64 -16.02
C GLN A 63 6.25 -2.82 -16.58
N CYS A 64 5.02 -3.31 -16.40
CA CYS A 64 3.82 -2.59 -16.79
C CYS A 64 3.67 -1.26 -16.04
N ALA A 65 3.95 -1.24 -14.74
CA ALA A 65 3.98 -0.02 -13.97
C ALA A 65 5.05 0.96 -14.48
N GLU A 66 6.26 0.48 -14.78
CA GLU A 66 7.34 1.33 -15.32
C GLU A 66 6.97 1.97 -16.65
N MET A 67 6.26 1.28 -17.54
CA MET A 67 5.76 1.87 -18.80
C MET A 67 4.80 3.05 -18.56
N LEU A 68 4.08 3.08 -17.44
CA LEU A 68 3.16 4.17 -17.11
C LEU A 68 3.87 5.48 -16.76
N THR A 69 5.14 5.43 -16.37
CA THR A 69 5.93 6.63 -16.00
C THR A 69 5.95 7.66 -17.13
N THR A 70 6.14 7.19 -18.37
CA THR A 70 6.25 8.01 -19.58
C THR A 70 4.98 8.01 -20.44
N ALA A 71 3.91 7.34 -20.01
CA ALA A 71 2.69 7.23 -20.78
C ALA A 71 1.99 8.60 -20.96
N MET A 72 1.75 8.98 -22.21
CA MET A 72 0.99 10.18 -22.56
C MET A 72 -0.52 9.92 -22.45
N GLY A 73 -1.30 10.99 -22.24
CA GLY A 73 -2.77 10.91 -22.22
C GLY A 73 -3.38 10.45 -20.89
N LEU A 74 -2.57 10.25 -19.85
CA LEU A 74 -3.04 9.98 -18.49
C LEU A 74 -2.93 11.22 -17.60
N THR A 75 -3.92 11.43 -16.75
CA THR A 75 -3.79 12.32 -15.60
C THR A 75 -2.81 11.75 -14.57
N SER A 76 -2.20 12.61 -13.76
CA SER A 76 -1.33 12.18 -12.64
C SER A 76 -2.05 11.21 -11.70
N GLU A 77 -3.34 11.44 -11.44
CA GLU A 77 -4.15 10.55 -10.58
C GLU A 77 -4.36 9.16 -11.18
N GLN A 78 -4.66 9.07 -12.49
CA GLN A 78 -4.74 7.80 -13.21
C GLN A 78 -3.41 7.06 -13.15
N ARG A 79 -2.31 7.74 -13.50
CA ARG A 79 -0.98 7.14 -13.50
C ARG A 79 -0.61 6.59 -12.11
N LEU A 80 -0.63 7.45 -11.09
CA LEU A 80 -0.14 7.11 -9.75
C LEU A 80 -0.98 6.03 -9.08
N SER A 81 -2.31 6.10 -9.17
CA SER A 81 -3.17 5.08 -8.55
C SER A 81 -3.05 3.72 -9.24
N THR A 82 -2.92 3.68 -10.57
CA THR A 82 -2.70 2.44 -11.33
C THR A 82 -1.34 1.83 -11.00
N MET A 83 -0.28 2.64 -10.92
CA MET A 83 1.06 2.16 -10.52
C MET A 83 1.06 1.62 -9.09
N ALA A 84 0.39 2.29 -8.14
CA ALA A 84 0.28 1.80 -6.77
C ALA A 84 -0.34 0.40 -6.69
N GLU A 85 -1.39 0.15 -7.49
CA GLU A 85 -2.08 -1.13 -7.55
C GLU A 85 -1.26 -2.22 -8.25
N LEU A 86 -0.60 -1.90 -9.37
CA LEU A 86 0.26 -2.85 -10.08
C LEU A 86 1.44 -3.31 -9.23
N TRP A 87 2.08 -2.39 -8.51
CA TRP A 87 3.16 -2.73 -7.58
C TRP A 87 2.65 -3.54 -6.38
N LEU A 88 1.44 -3.27 -5.89
CA LEU A 88 0.81 -4.08 -4.85
C LEU A 88 0.53 -5.51 -5.34
N TYR A 89 0.03 -5.65 -6.57
CA TYR A 89 -0.16 -6.93 -7.23
C TYR A 89 1.16 -7.71 -7.35
N GLN A 90 2.24 -7.03 -7.74
CA GLN A 90 3.59 -7.62 -7.78
C GLN A 90 4.07 -8.08 -6.40
N ALA A 91 3.88 -7.27 -5.36
CA ALA A 91 4.29 -7.61 -4.00
C ALA A 91 3.55 -8.86 -3.48
N LEU A 92 2.23 -8.93 -3.71
CA LEU A 92 1.42 -10.10 -3.36
C LEU A 92 1.79 -11.35 -4.16
N TRP A 93 2.34 -11.19 -5.37
CA TRP A 93 2.90 -12.31 -6.12
C TRP A 93 4.14 -12.88 -5.43
N TYR A 94 5.10 -12.03 -5.03
CA TYR A 94 6.29 -12.45 -4.27
C TYR A 94 5.96 -13.00 -2.87
N ALA A 95 4.88 -12.54 -2.24
CA ALA A 95 4.45 -13.05 -0.94
C ALA A 95 4.02 -14.54 -0.97
N LYS A 96 3.69 -15.09 -2.15
CA LYS A 96 3.29 -16.50 -2.29
C LYS A 96 4.51 -17.41 -2.10
N PRO A 97 4.40 -18.53 -1.33
CA PRO A 97 5.53 -19.41 -1.05
C PRO A 97 6.31 -19.90 -2.30
N ARG A 98 5.60 -20.14 -3.41
CA ARG A 98 6.18 -20.58 -4.69
C ARG A 98 7.11 -19.53 -5.34
N HIS A 99 6.88 -18.24 -5.05
CA HIS A 99 7.56 -17.11 -5.68
C HIS A 99 8.31 -16.27 -4.65
N LYS A 100 8.56 -16.83 -3.45
CA LYS A 100 9.09 -16.09 -2.32
C LYS A 100 10.48 -15.53 -2.64
N ASP A 101 10.53 -14.21 -2.73
CA ASP A 101 11.75 -13.41 -2.76
C ASP A 101 11.54 -12.25 -1.79
N LEU A 102 12.19 -12.34 -0.62
CA LEU A 102 11.98 -11.39 0.47
C LEU A 102 12.41 -9.97 0.09
N LEU A 103 13.51 -9.82 -0.66
CA LEU A 103 14.04 -8.50 -1.02
C LEU A 103 13.15 -7.85 -2.08
N ALA A 104 12.74 -8.61 -3.10
CA ALA A 104 11.83 -8.12 -4.13
C ALA A 104 10.42 -7.84 -3.59
N GLU A 105 9.96 -8.61 -2.60
CA GLU A 105 8.69 -8.37 -1.91
C GLU A 105 8.70 -7.05 -1.14
N ILE A 106 9.77 -6.80 -0.35
CA ILE A 106 9.94 -5.53 0.38
C ILE A 106 9.99 -4.37 -0.62
N ASP A 107 10.78 -4.49 -1.69
CA ASP A 107 10.89 -3.48 -2.73
C ASP A 107 9.54 -3.15 -3.37
N ALA A 108 8.76 -4.17 -3.75
CA ALA A 108 7.45 -4.00 -4.36
C ALA A 108 6.43 -3.34 -3.40
N TYR A 109 6.46 -3.67 -2.10
CA TYR A 109 5.63 -2.97 -1.12
C TYR A 109 6.07 -1.51 -0.93
N LEU A 110 7.37 -1.22 -0.91
CA LEU A 110 7.87 0.16 -0.83
C LEU A 110 7.47 0.97 -2.07
N MET A 111 7.54 0.37 -3.27
CA MET A 111 7.08 0.99 -4.51
C MET A 111 5.57 1.26 -4.49
N SER A 112 4.75 0.28 -4.09
CA SER A 112 3.30 0.47 -3.96
C SER A 112 2.97 1.61 -2.98
N ALA A 113 3.63 1.62 -1.82
CA ALA A 113 3.48 2.68 -0.83
C ALA A 113 3.92 4.04 -1.38
N ARG A 114 5.02 4.14 -2.15
CA ARG A 114 5.48 5.39 -2.77
C ARG A 114 4.45 5.97 -3.73
N TYR A 115 3.93 5.16 -4.65
CA TYR A 115 2.94 5.64 -5.63
C TYR A 115 1.61 6.00 -4.98
N ALA A 116 1.17 5.23 -3.97
CA ALA A 116 -0.02 5.56 -3.21
C ALA A 116 0.16 6.85 -2.39
N TYR A 117 1.31 7.04 -1.76
CA TYR A 117 1.68 8.28 -1.06
C TYR A 117 1.71 9.48 -2.02
N ALA A 118 2.36 9.34 -3.18
CA ALA A 118 2.39 10.37 -4.22
C ALA A 118 0.98 10.71 -4.73
N TYR A 119 0.12 9.71 -4.95
CA TYR A 119 -1.28 9.92 -5.30
C TYR A 119 -2.01 10.72 -4.23
N LEU A 120 -1.88 10.33 -2.97
CA LEU A 120 -2.61 10.94 -1.86
C LEU A 120 -2.20 12.41 -1.68
N PHE A 121 -0.90 12.73 -1.76
CA PHE A 121 -0.38 14.02 -1.31
C PHE A 121 0.18 14.93 -2.41
N TYR A 122 0.53 14.40 -3.59
CA TYR A 122 1.29 15.12 -4.61
C TYR A 122 0.66 15.13 -6.02
N SER A 123 -0.50 14.50 -6.23
CA SER A 123 -1.12 14.44 -7.57
C SER A 123 -1.88 15.71 -7.99
N GLY A 124 -1.85 16.77 -7.17
CA GLY A 124 -2.45 18.08 -7.48
C GLY A 124 -3.88 18.29 -6.97
N VAL A 125 -4.52 17.26 -6.40
CA VAL A 125 -5.82 17.37 -5.72
C VAL A 125 -5.64 17.03 -4.25
N ALA A 126 -5.90 17.97 -3.35
CA ALA A 126 -5.77 17.72 -1.92
C ALA A 126 -6.72 16.61 -1.44
N PRO A 127 -6.32 15.73 -0.50
CA PRO A 127 -7.14 14.60 -0.05
C PRO A 127 -8.58 14.97 0.35
N TYR A 128 -8.76 16.12 1.00
CA TYR A 128 -10.06 16.60 1.49
C TYR A 128 -10.93 17.23 0.39
N ASN A 129 -10.35 17.57 -0.76
CA ASN A 129 -11.10 18.07 -1.93
C ASN A 129 -11.65 16.91 -2.79
N ARG A 130 -11.20 15.68 -2.55
CA ARG A 130 -11.70 14.47 -3.21
C ARG A 130 -12.93 13.93 -2.48
N LEU A 131 -14.06 14.61 -2.60
CA LEU A 131 -15.26 14.18 -1.90
C LEU A 131 -15.81 12.87 -2.51
N PHE A 132 -15.79 11.80 -1.71
CA PHE A 132 -16.46 10.51 -1.94
C PHE A 132 -15.98 9.68 -3.14
N THR A 133 -14.69 9.73 -3.50
CA THR A 133 -14.18 8.82 -4.53
C THR A 133 -13.84 7.44 -3.95
N ASP A 134 -14.47 6.40 -4.49
CA ASP A 134 -14.12 4.99 -4.16
C ASP A 134 -12.61 4.75 -4.41
N ARG A 135 -12.06 5.40 -5.44
CA ARG A 135 -10.66 5.25 -5.82
C ARG A 135 -9.69 5.77 -4.76
N GLN A 136 -9.96 6.90 -4.12
CA GLN A 136 -9.09 7.39 -3.04
C GLN A 136 -9.10 6.43 -1.85
N THR A 137 -10.26 5.86 -1.53
CA THR A 137 -10.38 4.85 -0.46
C THR A 137 -9.52 3.63 -0.78
N GLN A 138 -9.63 3.10 -2.00
CA GLN A 138 -8.79 2.01 -2.48
C GLN A 138 -7.30 2.32 -2.40
N VAL A 139 -6.86 3.48 -2.89
CA VAL A 139 -5.43 3.85 -2.87
C VAL A 139 -4.89 4.05 -1.46
N ARG A 140 -5.70 4.60 -0.54
CA ARG A 140 -5.36 4.65 0.88
C ARG A 140 -5.22 3.24 1.47
N ASP A 141 -6.13 2.34 1.13
CA ASP A 141 -6.09 0.96 1.60
C ASP A 141 -4.86 0.22 1.03
N TYR A 142 -4.45 0.50 -0.22
CA TYR A 142 -3.19 0.01 -0.81
C TYR A 142 -1.98 0.53 -0.02
N TYR A 143 -1.93 1.83 0.28
CA TYR A 143 -0.87 2.42 1.10
C TYR A 143 -0.80 1.76 2.47
N ASN A 144 -1.91 1.69 3.20
CA ASN A 144 -1.94 1.13 4.55
C ASN A 144 -1.52 -0.34 4.55
N PHE A 145 -2.00 -1.14 3.59
CA PHE A 145 -1.61 -2.54 3.47
C PHE A 145 -0.13 -2.70 3.13
N ALA A 146 0.38 -1.95 2.13
CA ALA A 146 1.78 -2.01 1.74
C ALA A 146 2.71 -1.58 2.87
N VAL A 147 2.38 -0.51 3.60
CA VAL A 147 3.10 -0.08 4.81
C VAL A 147 3.09 -1.16 5.87
N GLN A 148 1.94 -1.81 6.12
CA GLN A 148 1.83 -2.90 7.10
C GLN A 148 2.81 -4.03 6.79
N GLN A 149 2.81 -4.49 5.53
CA GLN A 149 3.68 -5.59 5.10
C GLN A 149 5.15 -5.17 5.12
N ALA A 150 5.49 -4.01 4.55
CA ALA A 150 6.85 -3.49 4.56
C ALA A 150 7.38 -3.32 6.00
N ALA A 151 6.62 -2.68 6.89
CA ALA A 151 7.02 -2.50 8.28
C ALA A 151 7.25 -3.84 8.99
N THR A 152 6.37 -4.82 8.79
CA THR A 152 6.50 -6.16 9.39
C THR A 152 7.75 -6.88 8.88
N LEU A 153 8.00 -6.86 7.57
CA LEU A 153 9.16 -7.52 6.95
C LEU A 153 10.49 -6.83 7.32
N LEU A 154 10.53 -5.49 7.32
CA LEU A 154 11.70 -4.70 7.72
C LEU A 154 12.01 -4.91 9.21
N PHE A 155 10.99 -4.96 10.06
CA PHE A 155 11.14 -5.17 11.50
C PHE A 155 11.61 -6.60 11.83
N ALA A 156 11.20 -7.59 11.03
CA ALA A 156 11.60 -8.99 11.21
C ALA A 156 13.09 -9.24 10.92
N GLN A 157 13.81 -8.30 10.30
CA GLN A 157 15.24 -8.44 10.05
C GLN A 157 16.04 -8.55 11.37
N SER A 158 17.14 -9.31 11.34
CA SER A 158 17.94 -9.63 12.51
C SER A 158 18.69 -8.42 13.08
N GLN A 159 19.14 -7.50 12.23
CA GLN A 159 19.82 -6.28 12.65
C GLN A 159 18.81 -5.15 12.85
N ARG A 160 18.45 -4.88 14.11
CA ARG A 160 17.44 -3.86 14.48
C ARG A 160 18.00 -2.56 15.00
N ARG A 161 19.33 -2.37 14.95
CA ARG A 161 19.99 -1.16 15.44
C ARG A 161 19.50 0.11 14.73
N TRP A 162 19.22 0.01 13.43
CA TRP A 162 18.69 1.11 12.61
C TRP A 162 17.31 1.63 13.08
N LEU A 163 16.57 0.85 13.88
CA LEU A 163 15.28 1.29 14.41
C LEU A 163 15.43 2.33 15.53
N GLN A 164 16.53 2.27 16.27
CA GLN A 164 16.82 3.14 17.43
C GLN A 164 17.86 4.22 17.13
N ASP A 165 18.66 4.04 16.07
CA ASP A 165 19.73 4.93 15.67
C ASP A 165 19.31 5.73 14.41
N PRO A 166 18.97 7.03 14.52
CA PRO A 166 18.45 7.82 13.41
C PRO A 166 19.47 8.03 12.27
N ASP A 167 20.76 7.85 12.56
CA ASP A 167 21.85 8.01 11.59
C ASP A 167 22.11 6.73 10.79
N VAL A 168 21.58 5.59 11.25
CA VAL A 168 21.74 4.31 10.57
C VAL A 168 20.58 4.08 9.60
N ARG A 169 20.93 3.77 8.36
CA ARG A 169 19.98 3.34 7.31
C ARG A 169 20.01 1.83 7.18
N LEU A 170 18.83 1.22 7.01
CA LEU A 170 18.71 -0.14 6.51
C LEU A 170 18.73 -0.12 4.99
N GLN A 171 19.71 -0.79 4.39
CA GLN A 171 19.80 -0.97 2.94
C GLN A 171 18.96 -2.19 2.52
N THR A 172 18.02 -1.99 1.60
CA THR A 172 17.35 -3.08 0.86
C THR A 172 18.00 -3.23 -0.52
N GLN A 173 17.30 -3.81 -1.50
CA GLN A 173 17.81 -3.88 -2.87
C GLN A 173 17.94 -2.49 -3.51
N ASN A 174 16.84 -1.72 -3.52
CA ASN A 174 16.79 -0.41 -4.18
C ASN A 174 16.51 0.74 -3.21
N TRP A 175 16.44 0.50 -1.90
CA TRP A 175 16.04 1.52 -0.93
C TRP A 175 17.01 1.67 0.22
N GLN A 176 17.11 2.91 0.70
CA GLN A 176 17.65 3.25 2.01
C GLN A 176 16.49 3.62 2.94
N VAL A 177 16.28 2.81 3.97
CA VAL A 177 15.19 3.02 4.93
C VAL A 177 15.75 3.57 6.23
N ARG A 178 15.25 4.73 6.67
CA ARG A 178 15.49 5.27 8.01
C ARG A 178 14.30 5.01 8.92
N SER A 179 14.55 4.90 10.22
CA SER A 179 13.50 4.79 11.23
C SER A 179 13.28 6.12 11.92
N LEU A 180 12.02 6.47 12.13
CA LEU A 180 11.61 7.51 13.08
C LEU A 180 10.77 6.85 14.18
N LEU A 181 11.45 6.39 15.23
CA LEU A 181 10.81 5.75 16.38
C LEU A 181 10.27 6.80 17.35
N GLN A 182 9.00 7.15 17.22
CA GLN A 182 8.33 8.14 18.07
C GLN A 182 7.60 7.49 19.26
N HIS A 183 7.39 6.18 19.22
CA HIS A 183 6.79 5.42 20.31
C HIS A 183 7.68 5.45 21.58
N GLN A 184 7.28 6.21 22.60
CA GLN A 184 8.07 6.47 23.82
C GLN A 184 8.51 5.19 24.53
N ARG A 185 7.61 4.21 24.65
CA ARG A 185 7.93 2.91 25.27
C ARG A 185 9.15 2.23 24.61
N PHE A 186 9.23 2.24 23.28
CA PHE A 186 10.30 1.56 22.54
C PHE A 186 11.61 2.35 22.50
N ARG A 187 11.57 3.64 22.83
CA ARG A 187 12.78 4.45 23.06
C ARG A 187 13.41 4.19 24.43
N GLN A 188 12.59 3.85 25.43
CA GLN A 188 13.03 3.67 26.81
C GLN A 188 13.27 2.19 27.19
N GLN A 189 12.64 1.26 26.46
CA GLN A 189 12.67 -0.17 26.74
C GLN A 189 13.24 -0.95 25.54
N ALA A 190 13.43 -2.26 25.71
CA ALA A 190 13.79 -3.14 24.62
C ALA A 190 12.74 -3.09 23.49
N LEU A 191 13.22 -3.17 22.24
CA LEU A 191 12.33 -3.29 21.08
C LEU A 191 11.45 -4.54 21.21
N PRO A 192 10.21 -4.50 20.71
CA PRO A 192 9.38 -5.69 20.67
C PRO A 192 10.02 -6.77 19.81
N GLN A 193 9.64 -8.03 20.04
CA GLN A 193 10.14 -9.15 19.25
C GLN A 193 9.58 -9.14 17.83
N GLN A 194 8.33 -8.71 17.68
CA GLN A 194 7.62 -8.66 16.41
C GLN A 194 6.55 -7.58 16.40
N LEU A 195 6.21 -7.12 15.19
CA LEU A 195 5.01 -6.32 14.92
C LEU A 195 3.99 -7.23 14.23
N LEU A 196 2.74 -7.22 14.68
CA LEU A 196 1.64 -7.95 14.04
C LEU A 196 0.55 -6.99 13.59
N ALA A 197 -0.16 -7.34 12.52
CA ALA A 197 -1.34 -6.60 12.09
C ALA A 197 -2.41 -6.62 13.18
N ALA A 198 -2.94 -5.45 13.56
CA ALA A 198 -4.03 -5.37 14.54
C ALA A 198 -5.26 -6.19 14.10
N SER A 199 -5.51 -6.27 12.79
CA SER A 199 -6.60 -7.06 12.19
C SER A 199 -6.41 -8.58 12.32
N SER A 200 -5.18 -9.07 12.49
CA SER A 200 -4.90 -10.49 12.70
C SER A 200 -5.20 -10.94 14.14
N LEU A 201 -5.33 -10.00 15.08
CA LEU A 201 -5.74 -10.28 16.44
C LEU A 201 -7.27 -10.40 16.50
N SER A 202 -7.77 -11.63 16.47
CA SER A 202 -9.15 -11.90 16.84
C SER A 202 -9.22 -12.26 18.32
N PHE A 203 -9.98 -11.48 19.09
CA PHE A 203 -10.37 -11.87 20.44
C PHE A 203 -11.54 -12.83 20.32
N GLN A 204 -11.42 -14.04 20.86
CA GLN A 204 -12.53 -15.00 20.89
C GLN A 204 -13.78 -14.33 21.50
N GLY A 205 -14.85 -14.18 20.72
CA GLY A 205 -16.12 -13.60 21.15
C GLY A 205 -16.31 -12.10 20.91
N LEU A 206 -15.28 -11.36 20.43
CA LEU A 206 -15.41 -9.94 20.09
C LEU A 206 -14.95 -9.71 18.64
N ARG A 207 -15.85 -9.17 17.80
CA ARG A 207 -15.44 -8.64 16.49
C ARG A 207 -14.67 -7.35 16.75
N ASN A 208 -13.44 -7.26 16.27
CA ASN A 208 -12.66 -6.03 16.37
C ASN A 208 -13.34 -4.94 15.52
N GLN A 209 -14.15 -4.10 16.16
CA GLN A 209 -14.93 -3.04 15.51
C GLN A 209 -14.24 -1.68 15.56
N TYR A 210 -13.15 -1.56 16.34
CA TYR A 210 -12.39 -0.32 16.46
C TYR A 210 -11.29 -0.27 15.40
N ARG A 211 -11.69 -0.12 14.13
CA ARG A 211 -10.78 0.36 13.08
C ARG A 211 -10.83 1.88 13.10
N ARG A 212 -9.68 2.53 13.22
CA ARG A 212 -9.62 3.99 13.12
C ARG A 212 -9.53 4.37 11.65
N ASP A 213 -10.43 5.25 11.22
CA ASP A 213 -10.33 5.83 9.89
C ASP A 213 -9.16 6.82 9.86
N GLY A 214 -8.11 6.47 9.13
CA GLY A 214 -6.90 7.29 9.04
C GLY A 214 -5.85 6.74 8.10
N LEU A 215 -4.71 7.44 8.06
CA LEU A 215 -3.52 7.04 7.33
C LEU A 215 -2.60 6.21 8.24
N GLY A 216 -2.07 5.13 7.70
CA GLY A 216 -1.09 4.28 8.38
C GLY A 216 -1.60 2.87 8.62
N ALA A 217 -0.63 1.99 8.89
CA ALA A 217 -0.90 0.60 9.22
C ALA A 217 -1.09 0.44 10.72
N GLU A 218 -2.24 -0.11 11.12
CA GLU A 218 -2.56 -0.45 12.51
C GLU A 218 -1.82 -1.76 12.90
N LEU A 219 -0.83 -1.62 13.78
CA LEU A 219 0.01 -2.71 14.26
C LEU A 219 -0.06 -2.83 15.78
N VAL A 220 0.33 -3.99 16.27
CA VAL A 220 0.57 -4.26 17.69
C VAL A 220 1.99 -4.80 17.88
N ALA A 221 2.62 -4.40 18.97
CA ALA A 221 3.99 -4.78 19.29
C ALA A 221 4.02 -5.88 20.35
N VAL A 222 4.51 -7.05 19.97
CA VAL A 222 4.54 -8.23 20.84
C VAL A 222 5.94 -8.36 21.46
N GLY A 223 5.99 -8.33 22.79
CA GLY A 223 7.23 -8.51 23.57
C GLY A 223 7.50 -9.97 23.94
N PRO A 224 8.63 -10.26 24.61
CA PRO A 224 9.02 -11.61 25.04
C PRO A 224 8.01 -12.27 25.98
N ASP A 225 7.42 -11.47 26.88
CA ASP A 225 6.48 -11.96 27.90
C ASP A 225 5.03 -11.96 27.42
N ALA A 226 4.78 -11.70 26.13
CA ALA A 226 3.45 -11.71 25.55
C ALA A 226 2.90 -13.14 25.31
N SER A 227 3.33 -14.11 26.13
CA SER A 227 2.50 -15.27 26.37
C SER A 227 1.19 -14.73 26.95
N VAL A 228 0.08 -14.98 26.25
CA VAL A 228 -1.26 -14.67 26.76
C VAL A 228 -1.44 -15.52 28.01
N ALA A 229 -0.97 -15.02 29.15
CA ALA A 229 -1.11 -15.65 30.44
C ALA A 229 -2.60 -15.63 30.75
N ARG A 230 -3.27 -16.72 30.38
CA ARG A 230 -4.63 -17.04 30.79
C ARG A 230 -4.56 -17.27 32.29
N ASN A 231 -4.64 -16.19 33.07
CA ASN A 231 -4.84 -16.32 34.51
C ASN A 231 -6.18 -17.00 34.74
N GLU A 232 -6.20 -18.00 35.62
CA GLU A 232 -7.39 -18.77 36.04
C GLU A 232 -8.48 -17.91 36.74
N ARG A 233 -8.35 -16.57 36.71
CA ARG A 233 -9.29 -15.58 37.26
C ARG A 233 -9.84 -14.60 36.22
N GLY A 234 -9.99 -15.05 34.97
CA GLY A 234 -11.04 -14.55 34.06
C GLY A 234 -10.88 -13.16 33.43
N PHE A 235 -9.87 -12.35 33.77
CA PHE A 235 -9.57 -11.12 33.05
C PHE A 235 -8.06 -10.84 33.05
N SER A 236 -7.48 -10.68 31.86
CA SER A 236 -6.10 -10.23 31.67
C SER A 236 -6.17 -9.07 30.70
N GLU A 237 -5.96 -7.85 31.19
CA GLU A 237 -5.67 -6.72 30.32
C GLU A 237 -4.31 -7.02 29.68
N LEU A 238 -4.29 -7.27 28.38
CA LEU A 238 -3.03 -7.24 27.63
C LEU A 238 -2.77 -5.78 27.26
N PRO A 239 -1.82 -5.05 27.88
CA PRO A 239 -1.38 -3.79 27.31
C PRO A 239 -0.36 -4.10 26.21
N VAL A 240 -0.78 -4.83 25.15
CA VAL A 240 0.04 -4.93 23.93
C VAL A 240 0.09 -3.51 23.36
N PRO A 241 1.27 -2.86 23.32
CA PRO A 241 1.34 -1.51 22.80
C PRO A 241 0.89 -1.47 21.34
N VAL A 242 -0.02 -0.56 21.04
CA VAL A 242 -0.50 -0.27 19.69
C VAL A 242 0.49 0.65 18.99
N VAL A 243 0.69 0.42 17.70
CA VAL A 243 1.66 1.14 16.88
C VAL A 243 0.99 1.47 15.57
N THR A 244 1.10 2.73 15.14
CA THR A 244 0.76 3.09 13.76
C THR A 244 2.06 3.21 12.99
N ALA A 245 2.19 2.42 11.92
CA ALA A 245 3.33 2.54 11.01
C ALA A 245 2.95 3.43 9.82
N LEU A 246 3.89 4.28 9.40
CA LEU A 246 3.79 5.10 8.20
C LEU A 246 5.07 5.01 7.39
N LEU A 247 4.95 5.15 6.08
CA LEU A 247 6.09 5.43 5.20
C LEU A 247 5.97 6.81 4.58
N SER A 248 7.02 7.61 4.70
CA SER A 248 7.20 8.82 3.89
C SER A 248 8.43 8.67 3.00
N PHE A 249 8.43 9.37 1.88
CA PHE A 249 9.48 9.31 0.86
C PHE A 249 10.08 10.71 0.69
N ASP A 250 11.41 10.80 0.53
CA ASP A 250 12.08 12.10 0.43
C ASP A 250 11.64 12.85 -0.82
N GLY A 251 11.41 14.15 -0.65
CA GLY A 251 10.93 15.04 -1.71
C GLY A 251 9.82 15.97 -1.24
N THR A 252 9.80 17.15 -1.83
CA THR A 252 8.81 18.22 -1.63
C THR A 252 7.95 18.45 -2.86
N THR A 253 8.31 17.84 -3.99
CA THR A 253 7.53 17.83 -5.23
C THR A 253 7.20 16.38 -5.64
N LEU A 254 6.25 16.22 -6.56
CA LEU A 254 5.91 14.91 -7.11
C LEU A 254 7.14 14.21 -7.71
N ASP A 255 7.91 14.93 -8.54
CA ASP A 255 9.06 14.36 -9.24
C ASP A 255 10.17 13.94 -8.27
N GLU A 256 10.44 14.76 -7.23
CA GLU A 256 11.41 14.40 -6.18
C GLU A 256 10.98 13.13 -5.43
N VAL A 257 9.70 13.06 -5.03
CA VAL A 257 9.14 11.89 -4.34
C VAL A 257 9.26 10.63 -5.20
N LEU A 258 8.97 10.71 -6.50
CA LEU A 258 9.03 9.58 -7.43
C LEU A 258 10.45 9.15 -7.79
N ALA A 259 11.41 10.08 -7.79
CA ALA A 259 12.82 9.78 -8.05
C ALA A 259 13.56 9.25 -6.82
N SER A 260 13.00 9.43 -5.62
CA SER A 260 13.65 9.08 -4.37
C SER A 260 13.73 7.58 -4.11
N ASP A 261 14.91 7.13 -3.67
CA ASP A 261 15.21 5.81 -3.12
C ASP A 261 15.28 5.83 -1.57
N GLN A 262 14.93 6.95 -0.95
CA GLN A 262 14.97 7.16 0.50
C GLN A 262 13.56 7.07 1.08
N ALA A 263 13.36 6.12 2.00
CA ALA A 263 12.11 5.96 2.74
C ALA A 263 12.31 6.16 4.24
N THR A 264 11.31 6.72 4.91
CA THR A 264 11.26 6.84 6.38
C THR A 264 10.12 6.01 6.91
N LEU A 265 10.44 4.99 7.72
CA LEU A 265 9.47 4.26 8.50
C LEU A 265 9.22 5.00 9.82
N HIS A 266 8.03 5.56 9.98
CA HIS A 266 7.61 6.16 11.24
C HIS A 266 6.88 5.11 12.06
N LEU A 267 7.26 4.95 13.32
CA LEU A 267 6.58 4.08 14.28
C LEU A 267 6.06 4.95 15.43
N VAL A 268 4.77 5.23 15.39
CA VAL A 268 4.12 6.20 16.28
C VAL A 268 3.17 5.51 17.26
N ASP A 269 2.97 6.13 18.42
CA ASP A 269 1.94 5.72 19.39
C ASP A 269 0.65 6.50 19.10
N PRO A 270 -0.40 5.87 18.53
CA PRO A 270 -1.64 6.54 18.14
C PRO A 270 -2.49 7.03 19.34
N LEU A 271 -2.09 6.70 20.57
CA LEU A 271 -2.72 7.23 21.78
C LEU A 271 -2.11 8.57 22.22
N GLN A 272 -0.85 8.81 21.84
CA GLN A 272 -0.13 10.06 22.16
C GLN A 272 -0.18 11.06 21.00
N GLN A 273 -0.21 10.57 19.77
CA GLN A 273 -0.25 11.38 18.57
C GLN A 273 -1.43 10.94 17.70
N ARG A 274 -2.34 11.87 17.39
CA ARG A 274 -3.55 11.57 16.59
C ARG A 274 -3.40 11.96 15.11
N GLU A 275 -2.43 12.80 14.80
CA GLU A 275 -2.22 13.35 13.46
C GLU A 275 -0.74 13.45 13.13
N VAL A 276 -0.41 13.35 11.85
CA VAL A 276 0.94 13.60 11.32
C VAL A 276 0.88 14.71 10.26
N ARG A 277 1.95 15.48 10.12
CA ARG A 277 2.08 16.47 9.05
C ARG A 277 2.74 15.85 7.83
N ILE A 278 2.02 15.78 6.72
CA ILE A 278 2.52 15.31 5.42
C ILE A 278 2.25 16.39 4.38
N ALA A 279 3.29 16.77 3.61
CA ALA A 279 3.22 17.85 2.62
C ALA A 279 2.57 19.14 3.20
N GLY A 280 2.88 19.48 4.46
CA GLY A 280 2.34 20.65 5.15
C GLY A 280 0.92 20.51 5.73
N ASN A 281 0.20 19.43 5.44
CA ASN A 281 -1.18 19.21 5.88
C ASN A 281 -1.25 18.25 7.09
N PRO A 282 -2.11 18.52 8.10
CA PRO A 282 -2.39 17.55 9.16
C PRO A 282 -3.25 16.39 8.62
N ILE A 283 -2.81 15.16 8.85
CA ILE A 283 -3.48 13.94 8.42
C ILE A 283 -3.78 13.07 9.64
N PRO A 284 -5.04 12.64 9.85
CA PRO A 284 -5.39 11.71 10.93
C PRO A 284 -4.67 10.37 10.79
N LEU A 285 -4.15 9.87 11.90
CA LEU A 285 -3.56 8.54 11.99
C LEU A 285 -4.65 7.49 12.18
N ALA A 286 -4.49 6.36 11.51
CA ALA A 286 -5.18 5.12 11.90
C ALA A 286 -4.64 4.69 13.27
#